data_AF-A0A318TAP8-F1
#
_entry.id   AF-A0A318TAP8-F1
#
_cell.length_a   1.000
_cell.length_b   1.000
_cell.length_c   1.000
_cell.angle_alpha   90.00
_cell.angle_beta   90.00
_cell.angle_gamma   90.00
#
_symmetry.space_group_name_H-M   'P 1'
#
loop_
_entity.id
_entity.type
_entity.pdbx_description
1 polymer ?
#
loop_
_entity_poly.entity_id
_entity_poly.type
_entity_poly.pdbx_seq_one_letter_code
_entity_poly.pdbx_strand_id
1 'polypeptide(L)'
;METSLYLPVKGFLEKAGYVVKGEVGGCDLVGLSDGDPPVIVICELKLSFNLELILQAVDRAVAADEIWIAARVSARGKGREADKRYRDLCRRLGIGMLGVSDAGGVSIIVGSVSPMPRTDPKRRSKLMREHQRRRGDPAVGGSTRMPVMTAYRQQALGCAAALASGPMRVRDIRSSVPDAGKILLSNVYGWFERLERGVYNLTDAGREALQRWPQQEMETTKAAPA
;
A
#
# COMPACT_ATOMS: atom_id res chain seq x y z
N MET A 1 4.14 29.38 -15.71
CA MET A 1 2.74 29.56 -15.29
C MET A 1 1.94 28.38 -15.82
N GLU A 2 0.73 28.11 -15.33
CA GLU A 2 -0.05 26.96 -15.81
C GLU A 2 -0.35 27.03 -17.32
N THR A 3 -0.56 28.25 -17.82
CA THR A 3 -0.70 28.57 -19.24
C THR A 3 0.47 28.12 -20.11
N SER A 4 1.67 27.90 -19.56
CA SER A 4 2.81 27.40 -20.34
C SER A 4 2.69 25.91 -20.69
N LEU A 5 1.74 25.18 -20.10
CA LEU A 5 1.46 23.77 -20.41
C LEU A 5 0.48 23.62 -21.56
N TYR A 6 -0.37 24.63 -21.77
CA TYR A 6 -1.45 24.58 -22.75
C TYR A 6 -0.95 24.31 -24.17
N LEU A 7 -0.02 25.11 -24.69
CA LEU A 7 0.46 24.96 -26.07
C LEU A 7 1.15 23.61 -26.33
N PRO A 8 2.08 23.13 -25.47
CA PRO A 8 2.65 21.79 -25.61
C PRO A 8 1.60 20.68 -25.68
N VAL A 9 0.63 20.68 -24.77
CA VAL A 9 -0.40 19.63 -24.68
C VAL A 9 -1.37 19.72 -25.83
N LYS A 10 -1.80 20.94 -26.20
CA LYS A 10 -2.63 21.19 -27.39
C LYS A 10 -1.96 20.63 -28.63
N GLY A 11 -0.71 21.00 -28.89
CA GLY A 11 0.02 20.52 -30.07
C GLY A 11 0.27 19.01 -30.06
N PHE A 12 0.41 18.40 -28.88
CA PHE A 12 0.49 16.94 -28.75
C PHE A 12 -0.81 16.25 -29.17
N LEU A 13 -1.96 16.75 -28.70
CA LEU A 13 -3.28 16.22 -29.05
C LEU A 13 -3.65 16.49 -30.51
N GLU A 14 -3.32 17.68 -31.05
CA GLU A 14 -3.55 18.00 -32.46
C GLU A 14 -2.73 17.10 -33.40
N LYS A 15 -1.49 16.77 -33.04
CA LYS A 15 -0.68 15.78 -33.78
C LYS A 15 -1.25 14.36 -33.72
N ALA A 16 -2.08 14.07 -32.72
CA ALA A 16 -2.82 12.81 -32.63
C ALA A 16 -4.13 12.83 -33.43
N GLY A 17 -4.45 13.92 -34.13
CA GLY A 17 -5.61 14.01 -35.04
C GLY A 17 -6.85 14.66 -34.43
N TYR A 18 -6.73 15.33 -33.28
CA TYR A 18 -7.84 16.03 -32.64
C TYR A 18 -7.88 17.52 -33.00
N VAL A 19 -9.06 18.08 -33.17
CA VAL A 19 -9.26 19.54 -33.20
C VAL A 19 -9.44 20.05 -31.77
N VAL A 20 -8.45 20.77 -31.26
CA VAL A 20 -8.35 21.09 -29.81
C VAL A 20 -8.63 22.55 -29.49
N LYS A 21 -9.51 22.78 -28.52
CA LYS A 21 -9.86 24.09 -27.96
C LYS A 21 -9.71 24.08 -26.44
N GLY A 22 -9.36 25.23 -25.86
CA GLY A 22 -9.25 25.40 -24.42
C GLY A 22 -10.49 26.03 -23.79
N GLU A 23 -10.62 25.90 -22.47
CA GLU A 23 -11.67 26.53 -21.66
C GLU A 23 -13.10 26.18 -22.10
N VAL A 24 -13.29 24.98 -22.66
CA VAL A 24 -14.60 24.51 -23.12
C VAL A 24 -15.30 23.83 -21.95
N GLY A 25 -16.45 24.37 -21.51
CA GLY A 25 -17.22 23.78 -20.41
C GLY A 25 -16.48 23.72 -19.07
N GLY A 26 -15.46 24.56 -18.88
CA GLY A 26 -14.60 24.56 -17.70
C GLY A 26 -13.52 23.47 -17.69
N CYS A 27 -13.29 22.79 -18.82
CA CYS A 27 -12.15 21.91 -19.03
C CYS A 27 -10.97 22.69 -19.62
N ASP A 28 -9.74 22.39 -19.19
CA ASP A 28 -8.56 23.10 -19.69
C ASP A 28 -8.34 22.88 -21.20
N LEU A 29 -8.48 21.63 -21.70
CA LEU A 29 -8.50 21.30 -23.12
C LEU A 29 -9.60 20.29 -23.45
N VAL A 30 -10.27 20.50 -24.58
CA VAL A 30 -11.19 19.55 -25.23
C VAL A 30 -10.79 19.36 -26.68
N GLY A 31 -10.59 18.11 -27.09
CA GLY A 31 -10.29 17.69 -28.45
C GLY A 31 -11.39 16.83 -29.04
N LEU A 32 -11.76 17.07 -30.30
CA LEU A 32 -12.71 16.26 -31.05
C LEU A 32 -12.03 15.60 -32.25
N SER A 33 -12.32 14.33 -32.52
CA SER A 33 -11.93 13.70 -33.78
C SER A 33 -12.88 14.10 -34.92
N ASP A 34 -12.47 13.88 -36.17
CA ASP A 34 -13.28 14.18 -37.37
C ASP A 34 -14.39 13.12 -37.65
N GLY A 35 -14.61 12.17 -36.74
CA GLY A 35 -15.61 11.11 -36.89
C GLY A 35 -17.04 11.54 -36.55
N ASP A 36 -18.01 10.68 -36.89
CA ASP A 36 -19.42 10.85 -36.52
C ASP A 36 -19.99 9.54 -35.91
N PRO A 37 -20.28 9.49 -34.59
CA PRO A 37 -20.06 10.56 -33.62
C PRO A 37 -18.55 10.80 -33.35
N PRO A 38 -18.15 12.03 -32.98
CA PRO A 38 -16.75 12.33 -32.68
C PRO A 38 -16.30 11.69 -31.37
N VAL A 39 -15.04 11.30 -31.32
CA VAL A 39 -14.37 10.93 -30.06
C VAL A 39 -14.04 12.21 -29.31
N ILE A 40 -14.44 12.28 -28.05
CA ILE A 40 -14.19 13.40 -27.15
C ILE A 40 -13.00 13.08 -26.25
N VAL A 41 -11.91 13.85 -26.42
CA VAL A 41 -10.76 13.85 -25.51
C VAL A 41 -10.84 15.06 -24.60
N ILE A 42 -10.64 14.88 -23.30
CA ILE A 42 -10.46 15.98 -22.35
C ILE A 42 -9.07 15.86 -21.69
N CYS A 43 -8.37 16.99 -21.55
CA CYS A 43 -7.13 17.05 -20.78
C CYS A 43 -7.17 18.18 -19.75
N GLU A 44 -6.98 17.83 -18.48
CA GLU A 44 -6.81 18.81 -17.39
C GLU A 44 -5.32 19.06 -17.11
N LEU A 45 -4.98 20.27 -16.68
CA LEU A 45 -3.64 20.75 -16.44
C LEU A 45 -3.43 21.10 -14.96
N LYS A 46 -2.24 20.84 -14.43
CA LYS A 46 -1.68 21.54 -13.26
C LYS A 46 -0.19 21.71 -13.39
N LEU A 47 0.38 22.68 -12.69
CA LEU A 47 1.85 22.81 -12.58
C LEU A 47 2.52 21.59 -11.95
N SER A 48 1.82 20.84 -11.12
CA SER A 48 2.31 19.60 -10.52
C SER A 48 1.17 18.59 -10.42
N PHE A 49 1.50 17.31 -10.59
CA PHE A 49 0.57 16.23 -10.31
C PHE A 49 0.16 16.26 -8.83
N ASN A 50 -1.13 16.44 -8.58
CA ASN A 50 -1.71 16.51 -7.24
C ASN A 50 -3.05 15.74 -7.18
N LEU A 51 -3.72 15.71 -6.01
CA LEU A 51 -4.98 14.96 -5.90
C LEU A 51 -6.11 15.68 -6.65
N GLU A 52 -6.14 17.00 -6.60
CA GLU A 52 -7.14 17.82 -7.26
C GLU A 52 -7.21 17.55 -8.77
N LEU A 53 -6.07 17.47 -9.43
CA LEU A 53 -5.99 17.14 -10.87
C LEU A 53 -6.64 15.78 -11.20
N ILE A 54 -6.54 14.80 -10.30
CA ILE A 54 -7.22 13.52 -10.48
C ILE A 54 -8.74 13.69 -10.29
N LEU A 55 -9.17 14.45 -9.28
CA LEU A 55 -10.59 14.66 -9.01
C LEU A 55 -11.28 15.37 -10.18
N GLN A 56 -10.66 16.42 -10.73
CA GLN A 56 -11.13 17.08 -11.94
C GLN A 56 -11.28 16.09 -13.10
N ALA A 57 -10.24 15.28 -13.36
CA ALA A 57 -10.27 14.26 -14.40
C ALA A 57 -11.39 13.21 -14.20
N VAL A 58 -11.64 12.78 -12.96
CA VAL A 58 -12.74 11.87 -12.62
C VAL A 58 -14.10 12.52 -12.90
N ASP A 59 -14.27 13.79 -12.54
CA ASP A 59 -15.50 14.54 -12.81
C ASP A 59 -15.74 14.70 -14.32
N ARG A 60 -14.68 14.87 -15.11
CA ARG A 60 -14.77 14.97 -16.58
C ARG A 60 -15.03 13.63 -17.27
N ALA A 61 -14.61 12.52 -16.68
CA ALA A 61 -14.67 11.18 -17.30
C ALA A 61 -16.07 10.73 -17.70
N VAL A 62 -17.13 11.29 -17.08
CA VAL A 62 -18.52 10.96 -17.42
C VAL A 62 -18.91 11.49 -18.82
N ALA A 63 -18.19 12.47 -19.35
CA ALA A 63 -18.54 13.19 -20.58
C ALA A 63 -17.51 13.02 -21.72
N ALA A 64 -16.52 12.13 -21.59
CA ALA A 64 -15.46 11.95 -22.57
C ALA A 64 -15.11 10.48 -22.80
N ASP A 65 -14.63 10.18 -24.00
CA ASP A 65 -14.13 8.86 -24.37
C ASP A 65 -12.71 8.64 -23.84
N GLU A 66 -11.91 9.71 -23.78
CA GLU A 66 -10.52 9.68 -23.31
C GLU A 66 -10.22 10.86 -22.38
N ILE A 67 -9.67 10.54 -21.20
CA ILE A 67 -9.27 11.53 -20.20
C ILE A 67 -7.76 11.52 -20.01
N TRP A 68 -7.18 12.72 -20.02
CA TRP A 68 -5.77 12.96 -19.78
C TRP A 68 -5.57 13.97 -18.65
N ILE A 69 -4.49 13.79 -17.89
CA ILE A 69 -3.96 14.81 -16.99
C ILE A 69 -2.54 15.16 -17.39
N ALA A 70 -2.20 16.44 -17.40
CA ALA A 70 -0.86 16.90 -17.73
C ALA A 70 -0.28 17.80 -16.65
N ALA A 71 1.00 17.57 -16.36
CA ALA A 71 1.75 18.43 -15.46
C ALA A 71 3.23 18.50 -15.82
N ARG A 72 3.94 19.48 -15.24
CA ARG A 72 5.38 19.59 -15.40
C ARG A 72 6.07 18.39 -14.76
N VAL A 73 7.06 17.83 -15.45
CA VAL A 73 7.94 16.80 -14.89
C VAL A 73 8.86 17.45 -13.86
N SER A 74 9.08 16.78 -12.72
CA SER A 74 10.02 17.28 -11.72
C SER A 74 11.45 17.23 -12.27
N ALA A 75 12.15 18.37 -12.28
CA ALA A 75 13.57 18.43 -12.62
C ALA A 75 14.46 17.53 -11.71
N ARG A 76 13.97 17.17 -10.52
CA ARG A 76 14.68 16.32 -9.55
C ARG A 76 14.19 14.86 -9.55
N GLY A 77 13.25 14.48 -10.41
CA GLY A 77 12.75 13.10 -10.53
C GLY A 77 12.02 12.57 -9.28
N LYS A 78 11.56 13.46 -8.40
CA LYS A 78 10.87 13.11 -7.13
C LYS A 78 9.38 13.48 -7.14
N GLY A 79 8.81 13.85 -8.29
CA GLY A 79 7.39 14.18 -8.40
C GLY A 79 6.49 12.95 -8.50
N ARG A 80 5.16 13.17 -8.53
CA ARG A 80 4.19 12.06 -8.55
C ARG A 80 4.21 11.27 -9.87
N GLU A 81 4.76 11.82 -10.94
CA GLU A 81 5.08 11.10 -12.17
C GLU A 81 5.97 9.87 -11.91
N ALA A 82 6.86 9.96 -10.92
CA ALA A 82 7.75 8.88 -10.49
C ALA A 82 7.13 7.97 -9.42
N ASP A 83 6.05 8.38 -8.73
CA ASP A 83 5.36 7.54 -7.73
C ASP A 83 4.51 6.45 -8.40
N LYS A 84 4.91 5.18 -8.18
CA LYS A 84 4.18 4.01 -8.68
C LYS A 84 2.71 4.00 -8.25
N ARG A 85 2.37 4.43 -7.03
CA ARG A 85 1.00 4.43 -6.52
C ARG A 85 0.13 5.42 -7.28
N TYR A 86 0.68 6.59 -7.63
CA TYR A 86 -0.04 7.61 -8.39
C TYR A 86 -0.28 7.15 -9.83
N ARG A 87 0.73 6.56 -10.48
CA ARG A 87 0.56 5.94 -11.81
C ARG A 87 -0.46 4.80 -11.79
N ASP A 88 -0.39 3.93 -10.77
CA ASP A 88 -1.34 2.83 -10.63
C ASP A 88 -2.77 3.29 -10.34
N LEU A 89 -2.94 4.42 -9.66
CA LEU A 89 -4.25 5.05 -9.48
C LEU A 89 -4.81 5.51 -10.83
N CYS A 90 -4.02 6.21 -11.65
CA CYS A 90 -4.44 6.65 -12.97
C CYS A 90 -4.79 5.45 -13.88
N ARG A 91 -3.99 4.37 -13.86
CA ARG A 91 -4.32 3.12 -14.58
C ARG A 91 -5.64 2.50 -14.14
N ARG A 92 -5.96 2.52 -12.84
CA ARG A 92 -7.21 1.97 -12.32
C ARG A 92 -8.43 2.80 -12.72
N LEU A 93 -8.24 4.10 -12.92
CA LEU A 93 -9.27 5.04 -13.30
C LEU A 93 -9.41 5.22 -14.83
N GLY A 94 -8.54 4.60 -15.63
CA GLY A 94 -8.52 4.83 -17.08
C GLY A 94 -8.06 6.24 -17.48
N ILE A 95 -7.27 6.90 -16.62
CA ILE A 95 -6.79 8.27 -16.83
C ILE A 95 -5.36 8.21 -17.41
N GLY A 96 -5.17 8.83 -18.56
CA GLY A 96 -3.85 9.04 -19.16
C GLY A 96 -3.06 10.11 -18.42
N MET A 97 -1.73 9.99 -18.40
CA MET A 97 -0.82 10.96 -17.77
C MET A 97 0.22 11.46 -18.75
N LEU A 98 0.30 12.78 -18.92
CA LEU A 98 1.27 13.48 -19.76
C LEU A 98 2.26 14.27 -18.90
N GLY A 99 3.55 14.01 -19.09
CA GLY A 99 4.62 14.80 -18.51
C GLY A 99 5.11 15.86 -19.50
N VAL A 100 5.09 17.13 -19.07
CA VAL A 100 5.62 18.26 -19.85
C VAL A 100 6.99 18.65 -19.30
N SER A 101 8.03 18.63 -20.14
CA SER A 101 9.37 19.09 -19.77
C SER A 101 9.48 20.62 -19.78
N ASP A 102 10.51 21.17 -19.15
CA ASP A 102 10.75 22.62 -19.16
C ASP A 102 11.03 23.18 -20.57
N ALA A 103 11.46 22.32 -21.50
CA ALA A 103 11.64 22.66 -22.91
C ALA A 103 10.33 22.55 -23.73
N GLY A 104 9.20 22.23 -23.09
CA GLY A 104 7.90 22.07 -23.76
C GLY A 104 7.69 20.71 -24.44
N GLY A 105 8.56 19.72 -24.19
CA GLY A 105 8.38 18.37 -24.69
C GLY A 105 7.29 17.62 -23.91
N VAL A 106 6.40 16.92 -24.62
CA VAL A 106 5.33 16.10 -24.00
C VAL A 106 5.69 14.62 -24.09
N SER A 107 5.51 13.90 -22.99
CA SER A 107 5.76 12.46 -22.88
C SER A 107 4.60 11.75 -22.21
N ILE A 108 4.25 10.56 -22.70
CA ILE A 108 3.23 9.71 -22.08
C ILE A 108 3.86 8.94 -20.90
N ILE A 109 3.37 9.19 -19.68
CA ILE A 109 3.78 8.48 -18.46
C ILE A 109 2.86 7.27 -18.22
N VAL A 110 1.57 7.43 -18.49
CA VAL A 110 0.51 6.40 -18.45
C VAL A 110 -0.39 6.64 -19.66
N GLY A 111 -0.66 5.62 -20.46
CA GLY A 111 -1.62 5.75 -21.57
C GLY A 111 -3.07 5.75 -21.07
N SER A 112 -3.97 6.43 -21.79
CA SER A 112 -5.43 6.46 -21.49
C SER A 112 -6.02 5.04 -21.39
N VAL A 113 -5.57 4.12 -22.25
CA VAL A 113 -5.87 2.69 -22.16
C VAL A 113 -4.64 1.92 -21.66
N SER A 114 -4.51 1.80 -20.34
CA SER A 114 -3.40 1.08 -19.71
C SER A 114 -3.85 -0.21 -19.00
N PRO A 115 -3.07 -1.31 -19.06
CA PRO A 115 -3.37 -2.52 -18.30
C PRO A 115 -3.49 -2.25 -16.79
N MET A 116 -4.46 -2.91 -16.14
CA MET A 116 -4.63 -2.83 -14.70
C MET A 116 -3.35 -3.21 -13.95
N PRO A 117 -3.00 -2.51 -12.85
CA PRO A 117 -1.84 -2.87 -12.05
C PRO A 117 -1.92 -4.32 -11.55
N ARG A 118 -0.81 -5.06 -11.67
CA ARG A 118 -0.71 -6.46 -11.24
C ARG A 118 -1.13 -6.62 -9.77
N THR A 119 -1.85 -7.70 -9.50
CA THR A 119 -2.17 -8.12 -8.13
C THR A 119 -0.90 -8.59 -7.40
N ASP A 120 -0.96 -8.61 -6.06
CA ASP A 120 0.12 -9.13 -5.21
C ASP A 120 -0.35 -10.36 -4.40
N PRO A 121 -0.31 -11.57 -5.00
CA PRO A 121 -0.72 -12.80 -4.34
C PRO A 121 0.11 -13.11 -3.09
N LYS A 122 1.39 -12.71 -3.06
CA LYS A 122 2.27 -12.95 -1.91
C LYS A 122 1.82 -12.14 -0.71
N ARG A 123 1.53 -10.85 -0.91
CA ARG A 123 0.97 -9.98 0.14
C ARG A 123 -0.39 -10.47 0.60
N ARG A 124 -1.28 -10.87 -0.32
CA ARG A 124 -2.58 -11.47 0.01
C ARG A 124 -2.42 -12.67 0.93
N SER A 125 -1.59 -13.64 0.55
CA SER A 125 -1.36 -14.84 1.37
C SER A 125 -0.71 -14.54 2.71
N LYS A 126 0.17 -13.53 2.80
CA LYS A 126 0.73 -13.08 4.08
C LYS A 126 -0.34 -12.50 4.99
N LEU A 127 -1.23 -11.66 4.47
CA LEU A 127 -2.36 -11.10 5.22
C LEU A 127 -3.29 -12.21 5.73
N MET A 128 -3.65 -13.16 4.88
CA MET A 128 -4.49 -14.29 5.27
C MET A 128 -3.87 -15.12 6.39
N ARG A 129 -2.59 -15.50 6.27
CA ARG A 129 -1.90 -16.28 7.31
C ARG A 129 -1.78 -15.53 8.62
N GLU A 130 -1.51 -14.23 8.55
CA GLU A 130 -1.41 -13.40 9.74
C GLU A 130 -2.77 -13.33 10.45
N HIS A 131 -3.84 -13.04 9.72
CA HIS A 131 -5.20 -12.98 10.25
C HIS A 131 -5.64 -14.32 10.87
N GLN A 132 -5.48 -15.44 10.15
CA GLN A 132 -5.88 -16.77 10.63
C GLN A 132 -5.11 -17.22 11.88
N ARG A 133 -3.85 -16.79 12.03
CA ARG A 133 -3.03 -17.15 13.20
C ARG A 133 -3.23 -16.19 14.37
N ARG A 134 -3.74 -14.99 14.13
CA ARG A 134 -3.98 -14.00 15.17
C ARG A 134 -5.20 -14.43 15.98
N ARG A 135 -5.03 -14.53 17.29
CA ARG A 135 -6.11 -14.87 18.22
C ARG A 135 -6.86 -13.61 18.63
N GLY A 136 -8.18 -13.62 18.48
CA GLY A 136 -9.05 -12.49 18.79
C GLY A 136 -8.75 -11.24 17.95
N ASP A 137 -9.37 -10.13 18.34
CA ASP A 137 -9.09 -8.79 17.78
C ASP A 137 -8.50 -7.88 18.88
N PRO A 138 -7.19 -7.99 19.14
CA PRO A 138 -6.56 -7.37 20.31
C PRO A 138 -6.39 -5.86 20.21
N ALA A 139 -6.74 -5.22 19.09
CA ALA A 139 -6.53 -3.80 18.88
C ALA A 139 -7.75 -3.13 18.24
N VAL A 140 -8.38 -2.22 18.99
CA VAL A 140 -9.27 -1.22 18.39
C VAL A 140 -8.37 -0.22 17.65
N GLY A 141 -8.53 -0.12 16.32
CA GLY A 141 -7.60 0.62 15.46
C GLY A 141 -7.32 2.07 15.89
N GLY A 142 -6.22 2.65 15.38
CA GLY A 142 -5.87 4.06 15.60
C GLY A 142 -4.90 4.35 16.75
N SER A 143 -4.52 3.35 17.55
CA SER A 143 -3.47 3.52 18.57
C SER A 143 -2.08 3.55 17.93
N THR A 144 -1.44 4.72 17.92
CA THR A 144 -0.05 4.91 17.42
C THR A 144 1.01 4.72 18.51
N ARG A 145 0.60 4.67 19.78
CA ARG A 145 1.52 4.64 20.93
C ARG A 145 1.79 3.24 21.49
N MET A 146 1.02 2.24 21.08
CA MET A 146 1.16 0.86 21.57
C MET A 146 1.67 -0.07 20.47
N PRO A 147 2.61 -0.99 20.77
CA PRO A 147 3.02 -2.00 19.82
C PRO A 147 1.81 -2.85 19.38
N VAL A 148 1.57 -2.92 18.07
CA VAL A 148 0.46 -3.66 17.46
C VAL A 148 0.55 -5.14 17.80
N MET A 149 -0.45 -5.74 18.45
CA MET A 149 -0.46 -7.17 18.74
C MET A 149 -0.62 -8.01 17.46
N THR A 150 0.41 -8.77 17.10
CA THR A 150 0.46 -9.63 15.91
C THR A 150 0.43 -11.10 16.31
N ALA A 151 0.09 -11.99 15.38
CA ALA A 151 0.18 -13.43 15.61
C ALA A 151 1.59 -13.89 16.06
N TYR A 152 2.65 -13.28 15.53
CA TYR A 152 4.02 -13.58 15.95
C TYR A 152 4.26 -13.20 17.42
N ARG A 153 3.80 -12.02 17.85
CA ARG A 153 3.95 -11.59 19.25
C ARG A 153 3.11 -12.43 20.20
N GLN A 154 1.91 -12.84 19.81
CA GLN A 154 1.11 -13.76 20.62
C GLN A 154 1.86 -15.09 20.84
N GLN A 155 2.51 -15.62 19.80
CA GLN A 155 3.34 -16.82 19.97
C GLN A 155 4.63 -16.56 20.78
N ALA A 156 5.26 -15.39 20.64
CA ALA A 156 6.39 -15.01 21.47
C ALA A 156 6.00 -14.86 22.95
N LEU A 157 4.83 -14.29 23.23
CA LEU A 157 4.28 -14.21 24.59
C LEU A 157 3.94 -15.61 25.13
N GLY A 158 3.43 -16.52 24.28
CA GLY A 158 3.27 -17.92 24.65
C GLY A 158 4.59 -18.61 25.02
N CYS A 159 5.66 -18.36 24.27
CA CYS A 159 7.01 -18.84 24.64
C CYS A 159 7.50 -18.22 25.95
N ALA A 160 7.26 -16.92 26.13
CA ALA A 160 7.64 -16.21 27.34
C ALA A 160 6.90 -16.76 28.56
N ALA A 161 5.60 -17.00 28.45
CA ALA A 161 4.78 -17.60 29.50
C ALA A 161 5.26 -19.01 29.87
N ALA A 162 5.62 -19.85 28.87
CA ALA A 162 6.19 -21.17 29.14
C ALA A 162 7.52 -21.11 29.92
N LEU A 163 8.35 -20.10 29.65
CA LEU A 163 9.64 -19.90 30.30
C LEU A 163 9.54 -19.12 31.63
N ALA A 164 8.34 -18.68 32.04
CA ALA A 164 8.17 -17.83 33.22
C ALA A 164 8.60 -18.53 34.53
N SER A 165 8.41 -19.86 34.61
CA SER A 165 8.78 -20.68 35.77
C SER A 165 10.23 -21.20 35.73
N GLY A 166 10.97 -20.94 34.65
CA GLY A 166 12.38 -21.31 34.53
C GLY A 166 12.78 -21.80 33.12
N PRO A 167 14.07 -22.15 32.94
CA PRO A 167 14.59 -22.59 31.65
C PRO A 167 13.93 -23.86 31.14
N MET A 168 13.62 -23.92 29.84
CA MET A 168 13.01 -25.10 29.20
C MET A 168 13.66 -25.46 27.86
N ARG A 169 13.52 -26.73 27.45
CA ARG A 169 13.94 -27.16 26.12
C ARG A 169 12.94 -26.69 25.06
N VAL A 170 13.45 -26.29 23.90
CA VAL A 170 12.62 -25.87 22.75
C VAL A 170 11.55 -26.89 22.38
N ARG A 171 11.87 -28.19 22.49
CA ARG A 171 10.94 -29.29 22.16
C ARG A 171 9.73 -29.30 23.09
N ASP A 172 9.90 -28.92 24.35
CA ASP A 172 8.85 -28.97 25.36
C ASP A 172 7.89 -27.78 25.16
N ILE A 173 8.41 -26.61 24.80
CA ILE A 173 7.62 -25.41 24.44
C ILE A 173 6.86 -25.61 23.13
N ARG A 174 7.40 -26.39 22.17
CA ARG A 174 6.79 -26.60 20.85
C ARG A 174 5.41 -27.26 20.93
N SER A 175 5.12 -27.99 22.01
CA SER A 175 3.82 -28.62 22.24
C SER A 175 2.66 -27.62 22.29
N SER A 176 2.90 -26.43 22.85
CA SER A 176 1.90 -25.36 22.96
C SER A 176 2.13 -24.21 21.96
N VAL A 177 3.38 -24.01 21.52
CA VAL A 177 3.75 -22.96 20.56
C VAL A 177 4.54 -23.56 19.38
N PRO A 178 3.89 -23.88 18.24
CA PRO A 178 4.51 -24.60 17.14
C PRO A 178 5.77 -23.94 16.54
N ASP A 179 5.78 -22.60 16.40
CA ASP A 179 6.94 -21.88 15.86
C ASP A 179 7.99 -21.50 16.95
N ALA A 180 7.90 -22.04 18.18
CA ALA A 180 8.79 -21.70 19.31
C ALA A 180 10.28 -21.74 18.94
N GLY A 181 10.73 -22.77 18.23
CA GLY A 181 12.14 -22.87 17.84
C GLY A 181 12.62 -21.71 16.96
N LYS A 182 11.79 -21.23 16.04
CA LYS A 182 12.13 -20.06 15.21
C LYS A 182 12.10 -18.78 16.04
N ILE A 183 11.08 -18.64 16.89
CA ILE A 183 10.89 -17.45 17.73
C ILE A 183 12.07 -17.28 18.68
N LEU A 184 12.37 -18.31 19.48
CA LEU A 184 13.46 -18.31 20.47
C LEU A 184 14.83 -18.07 19.82
N LEU A 185 15.08 -18.66 18.64
CA LEU A 185 16.33 -18.45 17.91
C LEU A 185 16.44 -17.02 17.35
N SER A 186 15.37 -16.51 16.74
CA SER A 186 15.39 -15.17 16.13
C SER A 186 15.42 -14.05 17.17
N ASN A 187 14.86 -14.30 18.36
CA ASN A 187 14.80 -13.39 19.50
C ASN A 187 14.51 -11.92 19.13
N VAL A 188 13.55 -11.70 18.22
CA VAL A 188 13.27 -10.37 17.62
C VAL A 188 13.04 -9.27 18.67
N TYR A 189 12.53 -9.64 19.84
CA TYR A 189 12.22 -8.70 20.92
C TYR A 189 13.25 -8.69 22.06
N GLY A 190 14.28 -9.54 22.03
CA GLY A 190 15.25 -9.64 23.12
C GLY A 190 14.70 -10.29 24.40
N TRP A 191 13.57 -11.01 24.33
CA TRP A 191 12.90 -11.61 25.49
C TRP A 191 13.53 -12.91 25.98
N PHE A 192 14.38 -13.52 25.16
CA PHE A 192 14.92 -14.85 25.43
C PHE A 192 16.44 -14.82 25.47
N GLU A 193 17.02 -15.68 26.29
CA GLU A 193 18.45 -15.96 26.30
C GLU A 193 18.67 -17.46 26.12
N ARG A 194 19.73 -17.82 25.39
CA ARG A 194 20.09 -19.22 25.18
C ARG A 194 21.13 -19.61 26.21
N LEU A 195 20.77 -20.52 27.13
CA LEU A 195 21.70 -21.04 28.13
C LEU A 195 22.56 -22.16 27.57
N GLU A 196 21.94 -23.09 26.83
CA GLU A 196 22.61 -24.23 26.23
C GLU A 196 22.03 -24.54 24.84
N ARG A 197 22.51 -25.60 24.19
CA ARG A 197 21.94 -26.04 22.92
C ARG A 197 20.48 -26.48 23.08
N GLY A 198 19.57 -25.64 22.60
CA GLY A 198 18.14 -25.92 22.62
C GLY A 198 17.47 -25.70 23.98
N VAL A 199 18.15 -25.07 24.93
CA VAL A 199 17.61 -24.66 26.23
C VAL A 199 17.64 -23.14 26.31
N TYR A 200 16.50 -22.56 26.63
CA TYR A 200 16.32 -21.11 26.70
C TYR A 200 15.77 -20.71 28.06
N ASN A 201 16.07 -19.48 28.46
CA ASN A 201 15.52 -18.83 29.64
C ASN A 201 14.85 -17.50 29.25
N LEU A 202 14.06 -16.95 30.15
CA LEU A 202 13.41 -15.65 30.00
C LEU A 202 14.29 -14.53 30.55
N THR A 203 14.51 -13.49 29.74
CA THR A 203 15.20 -12.27 30.17
C THR A 203 14.25 -11.37 30.97
N ASP A 204 14.78 -10.32 31.60
CA ASP A 204 13.96 -9.36 32.33
C ASP A 204 13.02 -8.58 31.40
N ALA A 205 13.47 -8.24 30.19
CA ALA A 205 12.61 -7.66 29.15
C ALA A 205 11.44 -8.60 28.76
N GLY A 206 11.67 -9.92 28.78
CA GLY A 206 10.63 -10.92 28.58
C GLY A 206 9.62 -10.97 29.74
N ARG A 207 10.09 -10.83 30.98
CA ARG A 207 9.22 -10.72 32.17
C ARG A 207 8.37 -9.45 32.14
N GLU A 208 8.96 -8.31 31.82
CA GLU A 208 8.24 -7.04 31.63
C GLU A 208 7.17 -7.15 30.53
N ALA A 209 7.48 -7.85 29.43
CA ALA A 209 6.51 -8.08 28.36
C ALA A 209 5.28 -8.87 28.82
N LEU A 210 5.45 -9.86 29.70
CA LEU A 210 4.33 -10.60 30.30
C LEU A 210 3.50 -9.74 31.26
N GLN A 211 4.12 -8.80 31.98
CA GLN A 211 3.38 -7.83 32.80
C GLN A 211 2.55 -6.89 31.92
N ARG A 212 3.14 -6.44 30.80
CA ARG A 212 2.48 -5.55 29.84
C ARG A 212 1.35 -6.23 29.07
N TRP A 213 1.53 -7.51 28.73
CA TRP A 213 0.53 -8.33 28.07
C TRP A 213 0.34 -9.64 28.84
N PRO A 214 -0.46 -9.61 29.92
CA PRO A 214 -0.78 -10.81 30.68
C PRO A 214 -1.36 -11.87 29.77
N GLN A 215 -0.81 -13.09 29.84
CA GLN A 215 -1.37 -14.23 29.12
C GLN A 215 -2.50 -14.81 29.97
N GLN A 216 -3.69 -14.96 29.39
CA GLN A 216 -4.74 -15.72 30.04
C GLN A 216 -4.27 -17.17 30.16
N GLU A 217 -4.45 -17.78 31.34
CA GLU A 217 -4.23 -19.21 31.51
C GLU A 217 -5.06 -19.93 30.45
N MET A 218 -4.40 -20.75 29.61
CA MET A 218 -5.11 -21.66 28.74
C MET A 218 -5.86 -22.62 29.65
N GLU A 219 -7.16 -22.37 29.89
CA GLU A 219 -8.04 -23.40 30.41
C GLU A 219 -7.89 -24.60 29.49
N THR A 220 -7.29 -25.66 30.03
CA THR A 220 -7.26 -26.96 29.40
C THR A 220 -8.72 -27.39 29.27
N THR A 221 -9.30 -27.20 28.08
CA THR A 221 -10.59 -27.81 27.75
C THR A 221 -10.35 -29.32 27.79
N LYS A 222 -10.54 -29.92 28.97
CA LYS A 222 -10.82 -31.34 29.10
C LYS A 222 -12.08 -31.58 28.27
N ALA A 223 -11.91 -32.26 27.13
CA ALA A 223 -13.04 -32.90 26.48
C ALA A 223 -13.65 -33.88 27.50
N ALA A 224 -14.85 -33.57 27.98
CA ALA A 224 -15.69 -34.53 28.68
C ALA A 224 -16.16 -35.57 27.65
N PRO A 225 -16.20 -36.87 27.99
CA PRO A 225 -16.71 -37.88 27.08
C PRO A 225 -18.24 -37.84 27.08
N ALA A 226 -18.83 -37.86 25.89
CA ALA A 226 -20.16 -38.39 25.61
C ALA A 226 -20.13 -38.98 24.20
#